data_AF-A0A350QNA9-F1
#
_entry.id   AF-A0A350QNA9-F1
#
_cell.length_a   1.000
_cell.length_b   1.000
_cell.length_c   1.000
_cell.angle_alpha   90.00
_cell.angle_beta   90.00
_cell.angle_gamma   90.00
#
_symmetry.space_group_name_H-M   'P 1'
#
loop_
_entity.id
_entity.type
_entity.pdbx_description
1 polymer ?
#
loop_
_entity_poly.entity_id
_entity_poly.type
_entity_poly.pdbx_seq_one_letter_code
_entity_poly.pdbx_strand_id
1 'polypeptide(L)'
;FSDEDLIDDERVASDTDYVNRIRDLEATVPNRYNADPRRLHEVSGSAGKVVCFAVRVDTFEAPKRKQVFILGTNDPDRFVDMRRHVLSTFEHLPEMCEYMNRTTFTIAEKYAKDVALAIKYLGTDRLPAAYALKAKAEYLLNKIPLLPKYLPDIFLYYAS
;
A
#
# COMPACT_ATOMS: atom_id res chain seq x y z
N PHE A 1 -4.48 -30.25 8.23
CA PHE A 1 -4.63 -29.72 6.88
C PHE A 1 -3.58 -30.38 6.03
N SER A 2 -4.02 -31.13 5.05
CA SER A 2 -3.21 -31.90 4.10
C SER A 2 -3.64 -31.52 2.68
N ASP A 3 -2.88 -31.93 1.67
CA ASP A 3 -3.23 -31.64 0.27
C ASP A 3 -4.56 -32.31 -0.14
N GLU A 4 -4.96 -33.39 0.53
CA GLU A 4 -6.25 -34.07 0.31
C GLU A 4 -7.45 -33.23 0.77
N ASP A 5 -7.23 -32.25 1.67
CA ASP A 5 -8.25 -31.30 2.12
C ASP A 5 -8.45 -30.16 1.09
N LEU A 6 -7.61 -30.07 0.04
CA LEU A 6 -7.70 -29.06 -1.00
C LEU A 6 -8.63 -29.53 -2.13
N ILE A 7 -9.86 -29.02 -2.12
CA ILE A 7 -10.79 -29.17 -3.24
C ILE A 7 -10.46 -28.12 -4.30
N ASP A 8 -10.26 -28.56 -5.54
CA ASP A 8 -10.21 -27.69 -6.71
C ASP A 8 -11.54 -27.77 -7.45
N ASP A 9 -12.38 -26.76 -7.24
CA ASP A 9 -13.73 -26.65 -7.80
C ASP A 9 -13.85 -25.51 -8.83
N GLU A 10 -12.73 -25.17 -9.47
CA GLU A 10 -12.62 -24.14 -10.52
C GLU A 10 -12.95 -22.71 -10.05
N ARG A 11 -13.17 -22.49 -8.75
CA ARG A 11 -13.35 -21.14 -8.19
C ARG A 11 -12.05 -20.35 -8.21
N VAL A 12 -12.16 -19.06 -8.49
CA VAL A 12 -11.01 -18.14 -8.54
C VAL A 12 -10.57 -17.71 -7.15
N ALA A 13 -9.25 -17.66 -6.94
CA ALA A 13 -8.64 -17.22 -5.69
C ALA A 13 -7.98 -15.81 -5.82
N SER A 14 -8.20 -15.13 -6.95
CA SER A 14 -7.76 -13.75 -7.23
C SER A 14 -8.60 -13.10 -8.35
N ASP A 15 -8.47 -11.78 -8.55
CA ASP A 15 -9.15 -11.06 -9.65
C ASP A 15 -8.36 -11.22 -10.97
N THR A 16 -8.64 -12.30 -11.69
CA THR A 16 -7.94 -12.66 -12.94
C THR A 16 -8.20 -11.70 -14.11
N ASP A 17 -9.28 -10.92 -14.07
CA ASP A 17 -9.69 -10.00 -15.14
C ASP A 17 -9.24 -8.55 -14.88
N TYR A 18 -8.54 -8.29 -13.78
CA TYR A 18 -8.14 -6.93 -13.41
C TYR A 18 -7.29 -6.25 -14.49
N VAL A 19 -6.35 -6.99 -15.09
CA VAL A 19 -5.47 -6.48 -16.16
C VAL A 19 -6.26 -6.01 -17.38
N ASN A 20 -7.25 -6.77 -17.83
CA ASN A 20 -8.06 -6.38 -18.99
C ASN A 20 -8.86 -5.11 -18.68
N ARG A 21 -9.44 -5.06 -17.49
CA ARG A 21 -10.25 -3.92 -17.05
C ARG A 21 -9.46 -2.62 -16.98
N ILE A 22 -8.24 -2.65 -16.45
CA ILE A 22 -7.43 -1.42 -16.38
C ILE A 22 -6.93 -0.97 -17.74
N ARG A 23 -6.88 -1.86 -18.74
CA ARG A 23 -6.51 -1.55 -20.13
C ARG A 23 -7.68 -1.01 -20.96
N ASP A 24 -8.92 -1.14 -20.50
CA ASP A 24 -10.06 -0.47 -21.11
C ASP A 24 -10.04 1.03 -20.79
N LEU A 25 -9.46 1.81 -21.70
CA LEU A 25 -9.30 3.26 -21.55
C LEU A 25 -10.57 4.06 -21.82
N GLU A 26 -11.60 3.41 -22.39
CA GLU A 26 -12.89 4.03 -22.75
C GLU A 26 -14.00 3.61 -21.78
N ALA A 27 -13.66 2.82 -20.75
CA ALA A 27 -14.56 2.44 -19.68
C ALA A 27 -15.20 3.67 -19.02
N THR A 28 -16.53 3.66 -18.93
CA THR A 28 -17.31 4.72 -18.28
C THR A 28 -17.44 4.53 -16.77
N VAL A 29 -16.86 3.45 -16.23
CA VAL A 29 -16.86 3.11 -14.81
C VAL A 29 -15.44 3.07 -14.26
N PRO A 30 -15.23 3.35 -12.96
CA PRO A 30 -13.91 3.24 -12.35
C PRO A 30 -13.35 1.82 -12.42
N ASN A 31 -12.03 1.72 -12.58
CA ASN A 31 -11.32 0.43 -12.60
C ASN A 31 -11.51 -0.40 -11.33
N ARG A 32 -11.67 0.24 -10.17
CA ARG A 32 -11.97 -0.41 -8.89
C ARG A 32 -12.75 0.53 -7.98
N TYR A 33 -13.78 0.01 -7.34
CA TYR A 33 -14.52 0.68 -6.28
C TYR A 33 -15.08 -0.36 -5.30
N ASN A 34 -15.34 0.03 -4.05
CA ASN A 34 -15.67 -0.94 -2.99
C ASN A 34 -17.03 -1.62 -3.19
N ALA A 35 -17.97 -0.94 -3.85
CA ALA A 35 -19.31 -1.44 -4.11
C ALA A 35 -19.46 -2.15 -5.47
N ASP A 36 -18.36 -2.60 -6.09
CA ASP A 36 -18.42 -3.35 -7.35
C ASP A 36 -19.03 -4.74 -7.09
N PRO A 37 -20.26 -5.03 -7.58
CA PRO A 37 -20.95 -6.28 -7.26
C PRO A 37 -20.21 -7.51 -7.77
N ARG A 38 -19.32 -7.37 -8.77
CA ARG A 38 -18.49 -8.47 -9.29
C ARG A 38 -17.40 -8.91 -8.30
N ARG A 39 -17.15 -8.12 -7.26
CA ARG A 39 -16.06 -8.33 -6.28
C ARG A 39 -16.57 -8.65 -4.88
N LEU A 40 -17.88 -8.58 -4.67
CA LEU A 40 -18.53 -8.87 -3.40
C LEU A 40 -19.03 -10.32 -3.42
N HIS A 41 -18.34 -11.20 -2.72
CA HIS A 41 -18.71 -12.61 -2.64
C HIS A 41 -18.22 -13.21 -1.33
N GLU A 42 -19.14 -13.79 -0.56
CA GLU A 42 -18.87 -14.41 0.74
C GLU A 42 -18.01 -13.52 1.66
N VAL A 43 -16.74 -13.87 1.85
CA VAL A 43 -15.78 -13.14 2.69
C VAL A 43 -15.27 -11.87 2.00
N SER A 44 -15.10 -11.91 0.67
CA SER A 44 -14.58 -10.80 -0.13
C SER A 44 -15.55 -9.62 -0.10
N GLY A 45 -15.11 -8.52 0.52
CA GLY A 45 -15.94 -7.32 0.72
C GLY A 45 -16.94 -7.41 1.87
N SER A 46 -16.85 -8.42 2.73
CA SER A 46 -17.79 -8.62 3.85
C SER A 46 -17.73 -7.53 4.94
N ALA A 47 -16.65 -6.76 5.04
CA ALA A 47 -16.49 -5.66 6.00
C ALA A 47 -16.85 -6.04 7.46
N GLY A 48 -16.46 -7.24 7.90
CA GLY A 48 -16.69 -7.74 9.26
C GLY A 48 -18.11 -8.25 9.54
N LYS A 49 -18.94 -8.39 8.50
CA LYS A 49 -20.28 -9.00 8.61
C LYS A 49 -20.23 -10.53 8.77
N VAL A 50 -19.10 -11.15 8.45
CA VAL A 50 -18.84 -12.57 8.66
C VAL A 50 -17.51 -12.76 9.39
N VAL A 51 -17.38 -13.86 10.12
CA VAL A 51 -16.10 -14.26 10.74
C VAL A 51 -15.33 -15.09 9.71
N CYS A 52 -14.18 -14.56 9.26
CA CYS A 52 -13.28 -15.28 8.36
C CYS A 52 -12.20 -15.99 9.18
N PHE A 53 -12.15 -17.33 9.09
CA PHE A 53 -11.13 -18.15 9.76
C PHE A 53 -9.88 -18.34 8.89
N ALA A 54 -10.08 -18.52 7.58
CA ALA A 54 -9.02 -18.73 6.61
C ALA A 54 -9.47 -18.29 5.21
N VAL A 55 -8.49 -18.02 4.34
CA VAL A 55 -8.68 -17.76 2.91
C VAL A 55 -7.66 -18.55 2.10
N ARG A 56 -8.03 -18.94 0.88
CA ARG A 56 -7.12 -19.44 -0.15
C ARG A 56 -6.94 -18.33 -1.17
N VAL A 57 -5.70 -17.97 -1.48
CA VAL A 57 -5.35 -16.91 -2.44
C VAL A 57 -4.28 -17.40 -3.39
N ASP A 58 -4.35 -16.94 -4.64
CA ASP A 58 -3.27 -17.18 -5.60
C ASP A 58 -1.99 -16.46 -5.17
N THR A 59 -0.85 -17.03 -5.57
CA THR A 59 0.46 -16.39 -5.46
C THR A 59 1.06 -16.20 -6.84
N PHE A 60 1.98 -15.24 -6.98
CA PHE A 60 2.57 -14.86 -8.25
C PHE A 60 4.09 -14.93 -8.17
N GLU A 61 4.74 -15.18 -9.31
CA GLU A 61 6.21 -15.24 -9.39
C GLU A 61 6.83 -13.91 -8.94
N ALA A 62 7.83 -13.98 -8.07
CA ALA A 62 8.55 -12.80 -7.63
C ALA A 62 9.37 -12.20 -8.79
N PRO A 63 9.39 -10.87 -8.96
CA PRO A 63 10.14 -10.24 -10.04
C PRO A 63 11.65 -10.46 -9.85
N LYS A 64 12.33 -10.87 -10.92
CA LYS A 64 13.80 -11.14 -10.92
C LYS A 64 14.64 -9.87 -10.74
N ARG A 65 14.11 -8.72 -11.17
CA ARG A 65 14.76 -7.41 -11.07
C ARG A 65 13.70 -6.36 -10.73
N LYS A 66 14.04 -5.47 -9.80
CA LYS A 66 13.20 -4.33 -9.41
C LYS A 66 13.90 -3.04 -9.80
N GLN A 67 13.17 -2.12 -10.41
CA GLN A 67 13.67 -0.80 -10.77
C GLN A 67 12.57 0.24 -10.52
N VAL A 68 12.96 1.37 -9.93
CA VAL A 68 12.07 2.49 -9.67
C VAL A 68 12.48 3.65 -10.57
N PHE A 69 11.51 4.23 -11.27
CA PHE A 69 11.69 5.44 -12.06
C PHE A 69 10.98 6.59 -11.36
N ILE A 70 11.72 7.66 -11.04
CA ILE A 70 11.15 8.89 -10.47
C ILE A 70 10.96 9.89 -11.61
N LEU A 71 9.71 10.23 -11.89
CA LEU A 71 9.32 11.12 -12.97
C LEU A 71 8.67 12.38 -12.39
N GLY A 72 8.96 13.53 -12.98
CA GLY A 72 8.42 14.83 -12.55
C GLY A 72 8.03 15.70 -13.73
N THR A 73 6.87 16.35 -13.62
CA THR A 73 6.36 17.32 -14.59
C THR A 73 5.55 18.39 -13.85
N ASN A 74 5.49 19.60 -14.41
CA ASN A 74 4.58 20.65 -13.95
C ASN A 74 3.22 20.62 -14.69
N ASP A 75 3.09 19.74 -15.68
CA ASP A 75 1.90 19.56 -16.50
C ASP A 75 1.29 18.16 -16.20
N PRO A 76 0.16 18.07 -15.49
CA PRO A 76 -0.46 16.79 -15.12
C PRO A 76 -0.95 15.98 -16.33
N ASP A 77 -1.22 16.63 -17.46
CA ASP A 77 -1.70 15.95 -18.68
C ASP A 77 -0.63 15.01 -19.22
N ARG A 78 0.67 15.29 -18.98
CA ARG A 78 1.77 14.37 -19.33
C ARG A 78 1.71 13.04 -18.59
N PHE A 79 1.22 13.04 -17.35
CA PHE A 79 1.01 11.78 -16.63
C PHE A 79 -0.23 11.03 -17.13
N VAL A 80 -1.24 11.75 -17.63
CA VAL A 80 -2.39 11.13 -18.29
C VAL A 80 -1.96 10.45 -19.59
N ASP A 81 -1.18 11.15 -20.43
CA ASP A 81 -0.60 10.61 -21.66
C ASP A 81 0.24 9.37 -21.39
N MET A 82 1.15 9.46 -20.41
CA MET A 82 2.00 8.35 -19.98
C MET A 82 1.16 7.15 -19.53
N ARG A 83 0.15 7.36 -18.69
CA ARG A 83 -0.75 6.30 -18.23
C ARG A 83 -1.44 5.62 -19.41
N ARG A 84 -2.01 6.39 -20.34
CA ARG A 84 -2.69 5.84 -21.53
C ARG A 84 -1.70 5.05 -22.39
N HIS A 85 -0.49 5.56 -22.60
CA HIS A 85 0.55 4.87 -23.36
C HIS A 85 0.95 3.54 -22.72
N VAL A 86 1.25 3.52 -21.41
CA VAL A 86 1.60 2.30 -20.68
C VAL A 86 0.49 1.26 -20.78
N LEU A 87 -0.76 1.65 -20.51
CA LEU A 87 -1.90 0.73 -20.52
C LEU A 87 -2.26 0.21 -21.92
N SER A 88 -1.97 0.95 -22.99
CA SER A 88 -2.29 0.53 -24.36
C SER A 88 -1.16 -0.22 -25.07
N THR A 89 0.10 0.05 -24.73
CA THR A 89 1.24 -0.41 -25.54
C THR A 89 2.20 -1.36 -24.83
N PHE A 90 2.31 -1.29 -23.50
CA PHE A 90 3.27 -2.15 -22.81
C PHE A 90 2.77 -3.59 -22.77
N GLU A 91 3.66 -4.53 -23.11
CA GLU A 91 3.43 -5.95 -22.90
C GLU A 91 3.32 -6.27 -21.39
N HIS A 92 4.30 -5.81 -20.62
CA HIS A 92 4.32 -5.97 -19.17
C HIS A 92 3.96 -4.65 -18.47
N LEU A 93 2.92 -4.69 -17.63
CA LEU A 93 2.54 -3.54 -16.83
C LEU A 93 3.52 -3.33 -15.67
N PRO A 94 3.78 -2.08 -15.25
CA PRO A 94 4.49 -1.80 -14.01
C PRO A 94 3.79 -2.46 -12.81
N GLU A 95 4.59 -2.97 -11.86
CA GLU A 95 4.08 -3.52 -10.59
C GLU A 95 3.28 -2.46 -9.81
N MET A 96 3.75 -1.20 -9.83
CA MET A 96 3.08 -0.08 -9.21
C MET A 96 3.40 1.24 -9.94
N CYS A 97 2.46 2.17 -9.89
CA CYS A 97 2.62 3.54 -10.35
C CYS A 97 2.00 4.48 -9.31
N GLU A 98 2.83 5.12 -8.50
CA GLU A 98 2.40 6.03 -7.43
C GLU A 98 2.44 7.48 -7.92
N TYR A 99 1.40 8.25 -7.58
CA TYR A 99 1.32 9.68 -7.86
C TYR A 99 1.44 10.49 -6.57
N MET A 100 2.33 11.48 -6.58
CA MET A 100 2.48 12.42 -5.48
C MET A 100 2.50 13.85 -6.02
N ASN A 101 1.58 14.70 -5.55
CA ASN A 101 1.60 16.12 -5.89
C ASN A 101 2.67 16.85 -5.06
N ARG A 102 3.05 18.07 -5.51
CA ARG A 102 4.08 18.89 -4.86
C ARG A 102 3.81 19.14 -3.37
N THR A 103 2.58 19.45 -3.00
CA THR A 103 2.22 19.74 -1.60
C THR A 103 2.42 18.52 -0.71
N THR A 104 1.93 17.35 -1.15
CA THR A 104 2.14 16.08 -0.43
C THR A 104 3.63 15.76 -0.31
N PHE A 105 4.41 15.99 -1.37
CA PHE A 105 5.86 15.81 -1.33
C PHE A 105 6.53 16.72 -0.30
N THR A 106 6.27 18.03 -0.32
CA THR A 106 6.87 18.99 0.62
C THR A 106 6.47 18.69 2.07
N ILE A 107 5.23 18.26 2.31
CA ILE A 107 4.79 17.84 3.65
C ILE A 107 5.54 16.59 4.09
N ALA A 108 5.64 15.57 3.22
CA ALA A 108 6.38 14.35 3.53
C ALA A 108 7.88 14.63 3.77
N GLU A 109 8.50 15.46 2.94
CA GLU A 109 9.89 15.89 3.11
C GLU A 109 10.12 16.56 4.47
N LYS A 110 9.17 17.37 4.95
CA LYS A 110 9.31 18.08 6.21
C LYS A 110 9.00 17.20 7.43
N TYR A 111 7.98 16.35 7.36
CA TYR A 111 7.39 15.71 8.54
C TYR A 111 7.52 14.18 8.58
N ALA A 112 8.03 13.53 7.53
CA ALA A 112 8.20 12.07 7.48
C ALA A 112 9.67 11.63 7.49
N LYS A 113 10.61 12.53 7.82
CA LYS A 113 12.05 12.26 7.82
C LYS A 113 12.43 11.16 8.81
N ASP A 114 11.89 11.21 10.01
CA ASP A 114 12.11 10.22 11.06
C ASP A 114 11.70 8.81 10.61
N VAL A 115 10.52 8.67 9.99
CA VAL A 115 10.03 7.41 9.43
C VAL A 115 10.92 6.94 8.27
N ALA A 116 11.30 7.86 7.37
CA ALA A 116 12.19 7.54 6.24
C ALA A 116 13.57 7.06 6.71
N LEU A 117 14.16 7.72 7.71
CA LEU A 117 15.44 7.32 8.30
C LEU A 117 15.31 6.00 9.06
N ALA A 118 14.20 5.79 9.77
CA ALA A 118 13.93 4.52 10.45
C ALA A 118 13.85 3.36 9.45
N ILE A 119 13.13 3.52 8.33
CA ILE A 119 13.11 2.51 7.25
C ILE A 119 14.52 2.28 6.72
N LYS A 120 15.26 3.36 6.40
CA LYS A 120 16.59 3.29 5.80
C LYS A 120 17.61 2.55 6.68
N TYR A 121 17.61 2.80 7.99
CA TYR A 121 18.64 2.28 8.90
C TYR A 121 18.21 1.02 9.67
N LEU A 122 16.92 0.87 9.99
CA LEU A 122 16.42 -0.26 10.76
C LEU A 122 15.81 -1.36 9.87
N GLY A 123 15.42 -1.01 8.63
CA GLY A 123 14.63 -1.86 7.77
C GLY A 123 13.16 -1.93 8.21
N THR A 124 12.29 -2.39 7.31
CA THR A 124 10.84 -2.51 7.58
C THR A 124 10.52 -3.52 8.67
N ASP A 125 11.30 -4.60 8.78
CA ASP A 125 11.03 -5.71 9.69
C ASP A 125 11.11 -5.31 11.16
N ARG A 126 11.90 -4.28 11.48
CA ARG A 126 12.12 -3.79 12.85
C ARG A 126 11.23 -2.61 13.23
N LEU A 127 10.52 -2.02 12.26
CA LEU A 127 9.62 -0.90 12.53
C LEU A 127 8.52 -1.22 13.54
N PRO A 128 7.85 -2.39 13.50
CA PRO A 128 6.81 -2.69 14.49
C PRO A 128 7.34 -2.67 15.93
N ALA A 129 8.53 -3.26 16.14
CA ALA A 129 9.18 -3.27 17.44
C ALA A 129 9.61 -1.86 17.88
N ALA A 130 10.15 -1.06 16.95
CA ALA A 130 10.53 0.33 17.21
C ALA A 130 9.32 1.19 17.60
N TYR A 131 8.19 1.05 16.89
CA TYR A 131 6.95 1.75 17.23
C TYR A 131 6.34 1.29 18.55
N ALA A 132 6.39 -0.01 18.85
CA ALA A 132 5.95 -0.52 20.16
C ALA A 132 6.80 0.03 21.31
N LEU A 133 8.13 0.11 21.12
CA LEU A 133 9.03 0.70 22.10
C LEU A 133 8.76 2.20 22.28
N LYS A 134 8.61 2.95 21.19
CA LYS A 134 8.24 4.36 21.20
C LYS A 134 6.94 4.57 21.98
N ALA A 135 5.88 3.81 21.64
CA ALA A 135 4.59 3.91 22.30
C ALA A 135 4.66 3.60 23.80
N LYS A 136 5.46 2.60 24.19
CA LYS A 136 5.69 2.29 25.62
C LYS A 136 6.44 3.41 26.33
N ALA A 137 7.48 3.95 25.72
CA ALA A 137 8.24 5.07 26.27
C ALA A 137 7.35 6.31 26.42
N GLU A 138 6.56 6.63 25.40
CA GLU A 138 5.62 7.75 25.42
C GLU A 138 4.57 7.58 26.53
N TYR A 139 3.98 6.39 26.66
CA TYR A 139 3.03 6.09 27.73
C TYR A 139 3.63 6.28 29.13
N LEU A 140 4.89 5.88 29.33
CA LEU A 140 5.58 6.05 30.62
C LEU A 140 5.91 7.52 30.90
N LEU A 141 6.44 8.24 29.90
CA LEU A 141 6.85 9.65 30.04
C LEU A 141 5.65 10.58 30.22
N ASN A 142 4.53 10.31 29.55
CA ASN A 142 3.29 11.10 29.66
C ASN A 142 2.66 11.03 31.06
N LYS A 143 3.06 10.08 31.92
CA LYS A 143 2.59 10.02 33.32
C LYS A 143 3.32 10.98 34.25
N ILE A 144 4.44 11.55 33.84
CA ILE A 144 5.26 12.43 34.68
C ILE A 144 4.74 13.88 34.51
N PRO A 145 4.15 14.50 35.55
CA PRO A 145 3.46 15.80 35.40
C PRO A 145 4.36 16.97 34.97
N LEU A 146 5.67 16.87 35.21
CA LEU A 146 6.65 17.91 34.90
C LEU A 146 7.25 17.80 33.50
N LEU A 147 7.01 16.69 32.79
CA LEU A 147 7.54 16.49 31.45
C LEU A 147 6.54 16.96 30.39
N PRO A 148 7.02 17.50 29.25
CA PRO A 148 6.17 17.74 28.09
C PRO A 148 5.47 16.45 27.66
N LYS A 149 4.22 16.56 27.21
CA LYS A 149 3.53 15.43 26.59
C LYS A 149 4.15 15.14 25.21
N TYR A 150 4.15 13.88 24.81
CA TYR A 150 4.67 13.43 23.50
C TYR A 150 6.18 13.69 23.32
N LEU A 151 6.95 13.63 24.42
CA LEU A 151 8.40 13.84 24.39
C LEU A 151 9.14 13.02 23.32
N PRO A 152 8.84 11.71 23.12
CA PRO A 152 9.48 10.95 22.05
C PRO A 152 9.23 11.53 20.65
N ASP A 153 8.02 12.02 20.36
CA ASP A 153 7.70 12.66 19.08
C ASP A 153 8.44 13.98 18.89
N ILE A 154 8.45 14.82 19.94
CA ILE A 154 9.17 16.09 19.92
C ILE A 154 10.66 15.85 19.68
N PHE A 155 11.24 14.86 20.36
CA PHE A 155 12.63 14.48 20.16
C PHE A 155 12.90 14.04 18.72
N LEU A 156 12.10 13.13 18.17
CA LEU A 156 12.25 12.64 16.80
C LEU A 156 12.10 13.77 15.77
N TYR A 157 11.18 14.71 15.99
CA TYR A 157 11.00 15.87 15.13
C TYR A 157 12.25 16.76 15.07
N TYR A 158 12.93 17.00 16.20
CA TYR A 158 14.14 17.83 16.22
C TYR A 158 15.42 17.07 15.86
N ALA A 159 15.43 15.74 16.03
CA ALA A 159 16.58 14.90 15.71
C ALA A 159 16.68 14.49 14.24
N SER A 160 15.62 14.72 13.44
CA SER A 160 15.52 14.29 12.02
C SER A 160 15.66 15.41 10.99
#